data_AF-A0A2E2IA99-F1
#
_entry.id   AF-A0A2E2IA99-F1
#
_cell.length_a   1.000
_cell.length_b   1.000
_cell.length_c   1.000
_cell.angle_alpha   90.00
_cell.angle_beta   90.00
_cell.angle_gamma   90.00
#
_symmetry.space_group_name_H-M   'P 1'
#
loop_
_entity.id
_entity.type
_entity.pdbx_description
1 polymer ?
#
loop_
_entity_poly.entity_id
_entity_poly.type
_entity_poly.pdbx_seq_one_letter_code
_entity_poly.pdbx_strand_id
1 'polypeptide(L)' 'IRDGRTEENEASIKAWREGNQALNSVAASLGTDLTLQNAIQAVFQEGRRRGFDEHDLSALVDVFDPASDR' A
#
# COMPACT_ATOMS: atom_id res chain seq x y z
N ILE A 1 -10.15 -6.12 -13.90
CA ILE A 1 -11.44 -5.40 -13.76
C ILE A 1 -12.55 -6.31 -14.28
N ARG A 2 -13.00 -7.25 -13.46
CA ARG A 2 -14.07 -8.19 -13.81
C ARG A 2 -15.13 -8.06 -12.71
N ASP A 3 -16.35 -7.76 -13.14
CA ASP A 3 -17.59 -7.75 -12.34
C ASP A 3 -17.89 -6.57 -11.41
N GLY A 4 -17.17 -5.43 -11.50
CA GLY A 4 -17.57 -4.19 -10.82
C GLY A 4 -17.60 -4.24 -9.28
N ARG A 5 -17.07 -5.33 -8.69
CA ARG A 5 -16.86 -5.50 -7.25
C ARG A 5 -15.40 -5.19 -6.92
N THR A 6 -14.95 -3.99 -7.29
CA THR A 6 -13.56 -3.54 -7.05
C THR A 6 -13.19 -3.61 -5.56
N GLU A 7 -14.16 -3.39 -4.68
CA GLU A 7 -14.00 -3.49 -3.21
C GLU A 7 -13.75 -4.93 -2.71
N GLU A 8 -14.12 -5.98 -3.46
CA GLU A 8 -13.99 -7.39 -3.02
C GLU A 8 -12.95 -8.19 -3.82
N ASN A 9 -12.66 -7.78 -5.06
CA ASN A 9 -11.87 -8.58 -6.03
C ASN A 9 -10.52 -7.96 -6.41
N GLU A 10 -10.22 -6.74 -5.97
CA GLU A 10 -8.89 -6.15 -6.12
C GLU A 10 -8.03 -6.53 -4.91
N ALA A 11 -6.73 -6.75 -5.13
CA ALA A 11 -5.85 -7.15 -4.05
C ALA A 11 -5.87 -6.09 -2.94
N SER A 12 -6.10 -6.52 -1.70
CA SER A 12 -6.20 -5.61 -0.55
C SER A 12 -4.88 -4.87 -0.31
N ILE A 13 -4.95 -3.71 0.35
CA ILE A 13 -3.77 -2.95 0.77
C ILE A 13 -2.74 -3.84 1.47
N LYS A 14 -3.19 -4.80 2.29
CA LYS A 14 -2.31 -5.80 2.92
C LYS A 14 -1.50 -6.59 1.89
N ALA A 15 -2.15 -7.12 0.85
CA ALA A 15 -1.48 -7.88 -0.20
C ALA A 15 -0.45 -7.02 -0.95
N TRP A 16 -0.80 -5.77 -1.27
CA TRP A 16 0.13 -4.83 -1.91
C TRP A 16 1.31 -4.45 -1.03
N ARG A 17 1.06 -4.19 0.26
CA ARG A 17 2.10 -3.90 1.26
C ARG A 17 3.11 -5.03 1.37
N GLU A 18 2.62 -6.27 1.42
CA GLU A 18 3.47 -7.47 1.52
C GLU A 18 4.26 -7.70 0.23
N GLY A 19 3.63 -7.50 -0.94
CA GLY A 19 4.30 -7.54 -2.23
C GLY A 19 5.41 -6.49 -2.35
N ASN A 20 5.14 -5.23 -1.96
CA ASN A 20 6.13 -4.16 -1.98
C ASN A 20 7.29 -4.42 -1.02
N GLN A 21 7.01 -4.98 0.17
CA GLN A 21 8.05 -5.38 1.12
C GLN A 21 8.97 -6.47 0.53
N ALA A 22 8.41 -7.45 -0.18
CA ALA A 22 9.20 -8.49 -0.85
C ALA A 22 10.06 -7.89 -1.98
N LEU A 23 9.50 -7.01 -2.81
CA LEU A 23 10.22 -6.29 -3.87
C LEU A 23 11.38 -5.47 -3.30
N ASN A 24 11.16 -4.74 -2.19
CA ASN A 24 12.20 -3.95 -1.53
C ASN A 24 13.35 -4.82 -1.02
N SER A 25 13.04 -5.99 -0.45
CA SER A 25 14.06 -6.92 0.03
C SER A 25 14.97 -7.41 -1.11
N VAL A 26 14.38 -7.76 -2.26
CA VAL A 26 15.15 -8.18 -3.44
C VAL A 26 15.96 -7.02 -4.01
N ALA A 27 15.34 -5.85 -4.20
CA ALA A 27 16.02 -4.69 -4.77
C ALA A 27 17.15 -4.17 -3.86
N ALA A 28 17.00 -4.26 -2.53
CA ALA A 28 18.07 -3.99 -1.56
C ALA A 28 19.26 -4.92 -1.77
N SER A 29 19.00 -6.22 -1.95
CA SER A 29 20.07 -7.21 -2.19
C SER A 29 20.84 -6.97 -3.48
N LEU A 30 20.23 -6.29 -4.46
CA LEU A 30 20.84 -5.92 -5.74
C LEU A 30 21.57 -4.56 -5.68
N GLY A 31 21.56 -3.87 -4.53
CA GLY A 31 22.19 -2.56 -4.38
C GLY A 31 21.50 -1.45 -5.17
N THR A 32 20.21 -1.60 -5.47
CA THR A 32 19.43 -0.59 -6.20
C THR A 32 19.01 0.55 -5.26
N ASP A 33 18.85 1.77 -5.78
CA ASP A 33 18.23 2.87 -5.03
C ASP A 33 16.75 2.55 -4.77
N LEU A 34 16.36 2.60 -3.48
CA LEU A 34 15.02 2.25 -3.01
C LEU A 34 14.19 3.45 -2.58
N THR A 35 14.61 4.68 -2.90
CA THR A 35 13.95 5.89 -2.41
C THR A 35 12.45 5.90 -2.71
N LEU A 36 12.06 5.59 -3.95
CA LEU A 36 10.65 5.54 -4.35
C LEU A 36 9.90 4.41 -3.64
N GLN A 37 10.45 3.20 -3.61
CA GLN A 37 9.76 2.05 -3.05
C GLN A 37 9.65 2.11 -1.53
N ASN A 38 10.60 2.78 -0.85
CA ASN A 38 10.50 3.11 0.56
C ASN A 38 9.41 4.14 0.83
N ALA A 39 9.26 5.16 -0.03
CA ALA A 39 8.16 6.12 0.08
C ALA A 39 6.79 5.44 -0.10
N ILE A 40 6.67 4.55 -1.09
CA ILE A 40 5.46 3.73 -1.28
C ILE A 40 5.20 2.84 -0.06
N GLN A 41 6.24 2.20 0.49
CA GLN A 41 6.10 1.39 1.71
C GLN A 41 5.57 2.20 2.90
N ALA A 42 6.01 3.45 3.05
CA ALA A 42 5.55 4.33 4.12
C ALA A 42 4.05 4.64 4.01
N VAL A 43 3.54 4.87 2.79
CA VAL A 43 2.10 5.08 2.55
C VAL A 43 1.30 3.83 2.93
N PHE A 44 1.77 2.64 2.57
CA PHE A 44 1.12 1.38 2.98
C PHE A 44 1.14 1.16 4.50
N GLN A 45 2.24 1.50 5.17
CA GLN A 45 2.34 1.40 6.63
C GLN A 45 1.35 2.35 7.32
N GLU A 46 1.19 3.55 6.79
CA GLU A 46 0.22 4.51 7.30
C GLU A 46 -1.22 4.08 7.06
N GLY A 47 -1.54 3.55 5.86
CA GLY A 47 -2.85 2.95 5.60
C GLY A 47 -3.19 1.81 6.57
N ARG A 48 -2.21 0.96 6.88
CA ARG A 48 -2.35 -0.07 7.94
C ARG A 48 -2.60 0.54 9.32
N ARG A 49 -1.86 1.59 9.69
CA ARG A 49 -2.04 2.30 10.98
C ARG A 49 -3.48 2.82 11.12
N ARG A 50 -4.09 3.25 10.02
CA ARG A 50 -5.48 3.75 9.93
C ARG A 50 -6.54 2.65 9.76
N GLY A 51 -6.15 1.37 9.70
CA GLY A 51 -7.07 0.25 9.63
C GLY A 51 -7.52 -0.15 8.23
N PHE A 52 -6.82 0.30 7.18
CA PHE A 52 -7.21 0.05 5.79
C PHE A 52 -6.70 -1.29 5.21
N ASP A 53 -6.12 -2.19 6.02
CA ASP A 53 -5.45 -3.42 5.54
C ASP A 53 -6.34 -4.26 4.58
N GLU A 54 -7.64 -4.33 4.84
CA GLU A 54 -8.60 -5.11 4.03
C GLU A 54 -9.33 -4.28 2.96
N HIS A 55 -9.06 -2.98 2.85
CA HIS A 55 -9.62 -2.13 1.80
C HIS A 55 -8.79 -2.24 0.51
N ASP A 56 -9.36 -1.82 -0.61
CA ASP A 56 -8.64 -1.69 -1.87
C ASP A 56 -7.66 -0.49 -1.86
N LEU A 57 -6.82 -0.39 -2.89
CA LEU A 57 -5.77 0.63 -2.98
C LEU A 57 -6.30 2.08 -2.97
N SER A 58 -7.53 2.32 -3.43
CA SER A 58 -8.10 3.67 -3.49
C SER A 58 -8.26 4.29 -2.10
N ALA A 59 -8.44 3.49 -1.05
CA ALA A 59 -8.49 3.96 0.33
C ALA A 59 -7.17 4.61 0.80
N LEU A 60 -6.05 4.41 0.10
CA LEU A 60 -4.80 5.13 0.40
C LEU A 60 -4.85 6.62 0.05
N VAL A 61 -5.84 7.08 -0.73
CA VAL A 61 -6.05 8.53 -0.92
C VAL A 61 -6.27 9.20 0.44
N ASP A 62 -6.97 8.53 1.35
CA ASP A 62 -7.29 9.06 2.69
C ASP A 62 -6.06 9.14 3.61
N VAL A 63 -4.94 8.49 3.26
CA VAL A 63 -3.65 8.68 3.96
C VAL A 63 -3.13 10.11 3.76
N PHE A 64 -3.43 10.71 2.61
CA PHE A 64 -3.00 12.07 2.28
C PHE A 64 -4.00 13.15 2.71
N ASP A 65 -5.18 12.76 3.22
CA ASP A 65 -6.14 13.70 3.76
C ASP A 65 -5.79 14.05 5.23
N PRO A 66 -5.42 15.32 5.52
CA PRO A 66 -5.15 15.77 6.88
C PRO A 66 -6.38 15.82 7.79
N ALA A 67 -7.61 15.74 7.25
CA ALA A 67 -8.83 15.69 8.04
C ALA A 67 -9.09 14.31 8.67
N SER A 68 -8.47 13.25 8.13
CA SER A 68 -8.66 11.87 8.58
C SER A 68 -7.97 11.50 9.90
N ASP A 69 -7.21 12.43 10.51
CA ASP A 69 -6.60 12.27 11.84
C ASP A 69 -7.44 12.91 12.98
N ARG A 70 -8.64 13.43 12.71
CA ARG A 70 -9.53 14.07 13.70
C ARG A 70 -10.56 13.13 14.32
#